data_AF-A0A024T7N2-F1
#
_entry.id   AF-A0A024T7N2-F1
#
_cell.length_a   1.000
_cell.length_b   1.000
_cell.length_c   1.000
_cell.angle_alpha   90.00
_cell.angle_beta   90.00
_cell.angle_gamma   90.00
#
_symmetry.space_group_name_H-M   'P 1'
#
loop_
_entity.id
_entity.type
_entity.pdbx_description
1 polymer ?
#
loop_
_entity_poly.entity_id
_entity_poly.type
_entity_poly.pdbx_seq_one_letter_code
_entity_poly.pdbx_strand_id
1 'polypeptide(L)'
;MKKSKGPTADEKQQVLDAHLRGDDGSIVAQHNGMSYATAWRVVNSGRTMLLPRGGVRTGLKKVTAEILDALEKRYAATFWACFTQ
;
A
#
# COMPACT_ATOMS: atom_id res chain seq x y z
N MET A 1 -20.07 -12.79 2.71
CA MET A 1 -18.75 -13.23 2.20
C MET A 1 -17.65 -12.63 3.09
N LYS A 2 -16.89 -13.44 3.83
CA LYS A 2 -15.75 -12.92 4.62
C LYS A 2 -14.70 -12.42 3.62
N LYS A 3 -14.32 -11.14 3.69
CA LYS A 3 -13.17 -10.64 2.92
C LYS A 3 -11.94 -11.38 3.45
N SER A 4 -11.37 -12.30 2.68
CA SER A 4 -10.10 -12.91 3.02
C SER A 4 -9.03 -11.83 3.05
N LYS A 5 -8.15 -11.88 4.06
CA LYS A 5 -6.90 -11.10 3.99
C LYS A 5 -6.18 -11.53 2.73
N GLY A 6 -5.67 -10.57 1.97
CA GLY A 6 -4.84 -10.87 0.81
C GLY A 6 -3.58 -11.62 1.25
N PRO A 7 -2.98 -12.43 0.36
CA PRO A 7 -1.86 -13.27 0.72
C PRO A 7 -0.68 -12.47 1.26
N THR A 8 -0.05 -13.00 2.29
CA THR A 8 1.09 -12.40 2.99
C THR A 8 2.35 -12.45 2.11
N ALA A 9 3.40 -11.73 2.53
CA ALA A 9 4.66 -11.74 1.77
C ALA A 9 5.31 -13.14 1.78
N ASP A 10 5.25 -13.83 2.92
CA ASP A 10 5.83 -15.16 3.10
C ASP A 10 5.12 -16.21 2.25
N GLU A 11 3.78 -16.18 2.19
CA GLU A 11 2.99 -17.07 1.33
C GLU A 11 3.33 -16.89 -0.16
N LYS A 12 3.66 -15.67 -0.58
CA LYS A 12 4.12 -15.41 -1.95
C LYS A 12 5.55 -15.89 -2.17
N GLN A 13 6.41 -15.76 -1.17
CA GLN A 13 7.77 -16.27 -1.24
C GLN A 13 7.78 -17.79 -1.40
N GLN A 14 6.94 -18.52 -0.67
CA GLN A 14 6.81 -19.97 -0.83
C GLN A 14 6.40 -20.38 -2.24
N VAL A 15 5.45 -19.66 -2.86
CA VAL A 15 5.03 -19.91 -4.25
C VAL A 15 6.17 -19.64 -5.24
N LEU A 16 6.94 -18.56 -5.01
CA LEU A 16 8.08 -18.22 -5.86
C LEU A 16 9.21 -19.25 -5.72
N ASP A 17 9.53 -19.66 -4.50
CA ASP A 17 10.56 -20.65 -4.21
C ASP A 17 10.21 -22.02 -4.81
N ALA A 18 8.94 -22.44 -4.73
CA ALA A 18 8.46 -23.66 -5.38
C ALA A 18 8.64 -23.59 -6.90
N HIS A 19 8.28 -22.46 -7.52
CA HIS A 19 8.48 -22.28 -8.96
C HIS A 19 9.96 -22.32 -9.36
N LEU A 20 10.85 -21.71 -8.57
CA LEU A 20 12.30 -21.73 -8.81
C LEU A 20 12.91 -23.12 -8.67
N ARG A 21 12.34 -23.98 -7.82
CA ARG A 21 12.73 -25.39 -7.67
C ARG A 21 12.23 -26.27 -8.82
N GLY A 22 11.32 -25.77 -9.64
CA GLY A 22 10.63 -26.54 -10.69
C GLY A 22 9.40 -27.30 -10.19
N ASP A 23 8.95 -27.04 -8.96
CA ASP A 23 7.75 -27.63 -8.38
C ASP A 23 6.48 -26.89 -8.83
N ASP A 24 5.33 -27.56 -8.69
CA ASP A 24 4.02 -27.00 -8.98
C ASP A 24 3.59 -25.94 -7.93
N GLY A 25 4.01 -24.70 -8.15
CA GLY A 25 3.64 -23.55 -7.30
C GLY A 25 2.13 -23.28 -7.22
N SER A 26 1.31 -23.87 -8.11
CA SER A 26 -0.15 -23.80 -8.08
C SER A 26 -0.76 -24.53 -6.87
N ILE A 27 -0.14 -25.65 -6.45
CA ILE A 27 -0.55 -26.44 -5.29
C ILE A 27 -0.27 -25.65 -4.01
N VAL A 28 0.94 -25.06 -3.92
CA VAL A 28 1.34 -24.18 -2.81
C VAL A 28 0.40 -22.98 -2.70
N ALA A 29 0.02 -22.39 -3.84
CA ALA A 29 -0.93 -21.30 -3.87
C ALA A 29 -2.31 -21.69 -3.35
N GLN A 30 -2.83 -22.87 -3.75
CA GLN A 30 -4.13 -23.36 -3.29
C GLN A 30 -4.15 -23.58 -1.77
N HIS A 31 -3.07 -24.17 -1.23
CA HIS A 31 -2.91 -24.37 0.22
C HIS A 31 -2.87 -23.03 0.99
N ASN A 32 -2.28 -22.00 0.39
CA ASN A 32 -2.20 -20.65 0.95
C ASN A 32 -3.48 -19.80 0.69
N GLY A 33 -4.54 -20.40 0.11
CA GLY A 33 -5.77 -19.68 -0.23
C GLY A 33 -5.56 -18.59 -1.31
N MET A 34 -4.46 -18.68 -2.06
CA MET A 34 -4.10 -17.76 -3.12
C MET A 34 -4.74 -18.20 -4.44
N SER A 35 -5.36 -17.25 -5.15
CA SER A 35 -5.89 -17.56 -6.48
C SER A 35 -4.76 -17.82 -7.49
N TYR A 36 -5.03 -18.67 -8.47
CA TYR A 36 -4.09 -18.96 -9.56
C TYR A 36 -3.57 -17.68 -10.24
N ALA A 37 -4.45 -16.72 -10.51
CA ALA A 37 -4.08 -15.44 -11.08
C ALA A 37 -3.08 -14.65 -10.20
N THR A 38 -3.20 -14.76 -8.87
CA THR A 38 -2.28 -14.11 -7.94
C THR A 38 -0.93 -14.84 -7.93
N ALA A 39 -0.93 -16.17 -7.93
CA ALA A 39 0.29 -16.99 -8.01
C ALA A 39 1.06 -16.71 -9.30
N TRP A 40 0.37 -16.66 -10.45
CA TRP A 40 0.96 -16.29 -11.72
C TRP A 40 1.60 -14.89 -11.69
N ARG A 41 0.93 -13.90 -11.08
CA ARG A 41 1.50 -12.55 -10.90
C ARG A 41 2.75 -12.56 -10.03
N VAL A 42 2.79 -13.36 -8.96
CA VAL A 42 3.96 -13.48 -8.08
C VAL A 42 5.14 -14.04 -8.85
N VAL A 43 4.94 -15.13 -9.58
CA VAL A 43 5.96 -15.77 -10.42
C VAL A 43 6.46 -14.83 -11.51
N ASN A 44 5.54 -14.25 -12.30
CA ASN A 44 5.90 -13.38 -13.41
C ASN A 44 6.57 -12.07 -12.97
N SER A 45 6.18 -11.52 -11.81
CA SER A 45 6.76 -10.27 -11.30
C SER A 45 8.01 -10.49 -10.45
N GLY A 46 8.20 -11.70 -9.90
CA GLY A 46 9.19 -12.01 -8.85
C GLY A 46 8.97 -11.24 -7.54
N ARG A 47 7.83 -10.57 -7.37
CA ARG A 47 7.57 -9.64 -6.25
C ARG A 47 6.78 -10.33 -5.15
N THR A 48 7.41 -10.47 -4.00
CA THR A 48 6.81 -11.09 -2.81
C THR A 48 6.41 -10.06 -1.77
N MET A 49 7.03 -8.87 -1.77
CA MET A 49 6.68 -7.77 -0.87
C MET A 49 5.26 -7.23 -1.08
N LEU A 50 4.63 -6.84 0.03
CA LEU A 50 3.37 -6.08 0.01
C LEU A 50 3.66 -4.62 -0.28
N LEU A 51 3.24 -4.15 -1.45
CA LEU A 51 3.33 -2.73 -1.78
C LEU A 51 2.41 -1.91 -0.88
N PRO A 52 2.83 -0.69 -0.49
CA PRO A 52 1.96 0.23 0.22
C PRO A 52 0.70 0.46 -0.62
N ARG A 53 -0.46 0.30 0.01
CA ARG A 53 -1.75 0.45 -0.66
C ARG A 53 -2.13 1.91 -0.70
N GLY A 54 -2.44 2.39 -1.91
CA GLY A 54 -2.82 3.79 -2.11
C GLY A 54 -1.64 4.75 -1.92
N GLY A 55 -1.95 6.04 -1.97
CA GLY A 55 -0.97 7.10 -1.84
C GLY A 55 -1.54 8.44 -2.29
N VAL A 56 -0.96 9.52 -1.78
CA VAL A 56 -1.35 10.87 -2.19
C VAL A 56 -0.75 11.15 -3.56
N ARG A 57 -1.61 11.46 -4.53
CA ARG A 57 -1.18 12.01 -5.81
C ARG A 57 -0.74 13.45 -5.59
N THR A 58 0.57 13.66 -5.41
CA THR A 58 1.16 14.98 -5.12
C THR A 58 0.75 16.04 -6.16
N GLY A 59 0.64 15.68 -7.44
CA GLY A 59 0.17 16.58 -8.51
C GLY A 59 -1.32 16.95 -8.46
N LEU A 60 -2.13 16.33 -7.59
CA LEU A 60 -3.54 16.67 -7.37
C LEU A 60 -3.78 17.31 -5.99
N LYS A 61 -2.72 17.62 -5.24
CA LYS A 61 -2.83 18.22 -3.92
C LYS A 61 -3.21 19.69 -4.05
N LYS A 62 -4.47 20.03 -3.76
CA LYS A 62 -4.97 21.42 -3.77
C LYS A 62 -4.28 22.29 -2.71
N VAL A 63 -3.93 21.70 -1.58
CA VAL A 63 -3.32 22.41 -0.45
C VAL A 63 -1.84 22.10 -0.40
N THR A 64 -1.02 23.01 -0.94
CA THR A 64 0.44 22.92 -0.85
C THR A 64 0.90 23.22 0.58
N ALA A 65 2.16 22.88 0.89
CA ALA A 65 2.74 23.18 2.21
C ALA A 65 2.77 24.69 2.48
N GLU A 66 3.02 25.49 1.44
CA GLU A 66 3.01 26.96 1.51
C GLU A 66 1.63 27.52 1.85
N ILE A 67 0.56 26.95 1.26
CA ILE A 67 -0.82 27.36 1.58
C ILE A 67 -1.16 27.00 3.03
N LEU A 68 -0.71 25.85 3.54
CA LEU A 68 -0.89 25.47 4.94
C LEU A 68 -0.17 26.44 5.89
N ASP A 69 1.09 26.73 5.62
CA ASP A 69 1.89 27.66 6.43
C ASP A 69 1.29 29.08 6.44
N ALA A 70 0.83 29.55 5.28
CA ALA A 70 0.14 30.85 5.17
C ALA A 70 -1.19 30.87 5.96
N LEU A 71 -1.96 29.78 5.91
CA LEU A 71 -3.19 29.64 6.69
C LEU A 71 -2.89 29.63 8.20
N GLU A 72 -1.93 28.83 8.64
CA GLU A 72 -1.54 28.74 10.06
C GLU A 72 -1.09 30.09 10.62
N LYS A 73 -0.21 30.80 9.89
CA LYS A 73 0.23 32.15 10.25
C LYS A 73 -0.94 33.13 10.35
N ARG A 74 -1.87 33.07 9.39
CA ARG A 74 -3.07 33.93 9.40
C ARG A 74 -3.94 33.65 10.61
N TYR A 75 -4.23 32.37 10.90
CA TYR A 75 -5.04 32.00 12.05
C TYR A 75 -4.37 32.43 13.37
N ALA A 76 -3.06 32.21 13.51
CA ALA A 76 -2.31 32.64 14.69
C ALA A 76 -2.35 34.16 14.89
N ALA A 77 -2.16 34.93 13.81
CA ALA A 77 -2.24 36.39 13.86
C ALA A 77 -3.63 36.90 14.23
N THR A 78 -4.69 36.31 13.65
CA THR A 78 -6.08 36.66 14.01
C THR A 78 -6.42 36.27 15.44
N PHE A 79 -5.91 35.14 15.92
CA PHE A 79 -6.12 34.69 17.29
C PHE A 79 -5.45 35.64 18.29
N TRP A 80 -4.21 36.05 18.02
CA TRP A 80 -3.50 37.03 18.82
C TRP A 80 -4.23 38.38 18.87
N ALA A 81 -4.67 38.90 17.72
CA ALA A 81 -5.41 40.17 17.63
C ALA A 81 -6.75 40.16 18.37
N CYS A 82 -7.37 38.98 18.55
CA CYS A 82 -8.60 38.83 19.30
C CYS A 82 -8.37 38.69 20.82
N PHE A 83 -7.17 38.29 21.24
CA PHE A 83 -6.80 38.12 22.65
C PHE A 83 -6.17 39.38 23.28
N THR A 84 -5.66 40.29 22.46
CA THR A 84 -5.08 41.57 22.89
C THR A 84 -6.06 42.75 22.89
N GLN A 85 -7.37 42.51 22.71
CA GLN A 85 -8.45 43.48 22.94
C GLN A 85 -9.02 43.31 24.34
#